data_AF-B4PMU9-F1
#
_entry.id   AF-B4PMU9-F1
#
_cell.length_a   1.000
_cell.length_b   1.000
_cell.length_c   1.000
_cell.angle_alpha   90.00
_cell.angle_beta   90.00
_cell.angle_gamma   90.00
#
_symmetry.space_group_name_H-M   'P 1'
#
loop_
_entity.id
_entity.type
_entity.pdbx_description
1 polymer ?
#
loop_
_entity_poly.entity_id
_entity_poly.type
_entity_poly.pdbx_seq_one_letter_code
_entity_poly.pdbx_strand_id
1 'polypeptide(L)'
;MNTETYGTHLGKTKSSEPSIGPIDSGHNFAEQEALILKPKALEPLPSWLAWCDRNSKPVKRVQPREIRILTPWQKNGPMTIRDWKHFGAWASFRARPKNPKLKRPAKPFCAAKYLPCALRKRQLDEEELRERILMLAKPRKITEKYNTPDQPPAYSPAIPWGKPPHRDPGRPFNPPYVPDCFPTDELEADFWAQLRFPVRQAALLGKTTPRIQSLAKPRVYPPTPHCPVPEKVLHPLDVPPPPRRKFTNRGWRMHQIRLLYLSKPVFRNEMSFFYRQM
;
A
#
# COMPACT_ATOMS: atom_id res chain seq x y z
N MET A 1 12.44 -8.82 -66.48
CA MET A 1 13.52 -7.91 -66.08
C MET A 1 13.29 -7.50 -64.64
N ASN A 2 14.17 -8.03 -63.79
CA ASN A 2 14.56 -7.69 -62.42
C ASN A 2 14.32 -6.21 -62.08
N THR A 3 13.96 -5.81 -60.85
CA THR A 3 14.85 -5.94 -59.68
C THR A 3 14.13 -5.94 -58.33
N GLU A 4 14.65 -6.79 -57.46
CA GLU A 4 14.47 -6.84 -56.02
C GLU A 4 15.09 -5.61 -55.35
N THR A 5 14.49 -5.09 -54.27
CA THR A 5 15.23 -4.32 -53.26
C THR A 5 14.79 -4.73 -51.86
N TYR A 6 15.73 -5.36 -51.16
CA TYR A 6 15.64 -5.80 -49.79
C TYR A 6 15.73 -4.60 -48.83
N GLY A 7 14.78 -4.52 -47.89
CA GLY A 7 14.85 -3.61 -46.75
C GLY A 7 15.88 -4.10 -45.73
N THR A 8 16.98 -3.38 -45.61
CA THR A 8 18.06 -3.63 -44.66
C THR A 8 17.65 -3.33 -43.21
N HIS A 9 17.71 -4.34 -42.36
CA HIS A 9 17.62 -4.21 -40.91
C HIS A 9 18.91 -3.56 -40.36
N LEU A 10 18.85 -2.26 -40.06
CA LEU A 10 19.88 -1.62 -39.23
C LEU A 10 19.63 -1.94 -37.76
N GLY A 11 20.32 -2.98 -37.28
CA GLY A 11 20.45 -3.29 -35.87
C GLY A 11 21.12 -2.13 -35.13
N LYS A 12 20.39 -1.54 -34.18
CA LYS A 12 20.97 -0.61 -33.21
C LYS A 12 21.85 -1.42 -32.25
N THR A 13 23.15 -1.37 -32.45
CA THR A 13 24.15 -1.75 -31.45
C THR A 13 24.01 -0.80 -30.27
N LYS A 14 23.48 -1.29 -29.14
CA LYS A 14 23.53 -0.56 -27.87
C LYS A 14 24.88 -0.84 -27.25
N SER A 15 25.72 0.19 -27.16
CA SER A 15 26.96 0.16 -26.40
C SER A 15 26.67 -0.14 -24.94
N SER A 16 27.44 -1.08 -24.38
CA SER A 16 27.43 -1.48 -22.98
C SER A 16 28.47 -0.68 -22.22
N GLU A 17 28.16 0.57 -21.89
CA GLU A 17 28.92 1.33 -20.90
C GLU A 17 27.93 2.04 -19.95
N PRO A 18 27.96 1.75 -18.64
CA PRO A 18 27.13 2.45 -17.68
C PRO A 18 27.68 3.86 -17.44
N SER A 19 26.99 4.86 -17.99
CA SER A 19 27.15 6.27 -17.61
C SER A 19 26.63 6.46 -16.18
N ILE A 20 27.55 6.40 -15.20
CA ILE A 20 27.29 6.80 -13.83
C ILE A 20 27.69 8.27 -13.75
N GLY A 21 26.69 9.16 -13.83
CA GLY A 21 26.87 10.57 -13.51
C GLY A 21 27.25 10.74 -12.03
N PRO A 22 28.19 11.63 -11.68
CA PRO A 22 28.52 11.91 -10.28
C PRO A 22 27.31 12.46 -9.54
N ILE A 23 27.01 11.88 -8.38
CA ILE A 23 25.98 12.38 -7.46
C ILE A 23 26.61 13.54 -6.69
N ASP A 24 26.22 14.76 -7.05
CA ASP A 24 26.53 15.99 -6.32
C ASP A 24 25.89 15.93 -4.94
N SER A 25 26.64 15.45 -3.96
CA SER A 25 26.34 15.60 -2.54
C SER A 25 26.94 16.91 -2.05
N GLY A 26 26.24 18.01 -2.35
CA GLY A 26 26.52 19.34 -1.80
C GLY A 26 26.24 19.38 -0.30
N HIS A 27 27.18 18.86 0.49
CA HIS A 27 27.34 19.20 1.89
C HIS A 27 27.71 20.69 1.97
N ASN A 28 26.73 21.54 2.31
CA ASN A 28 26.98 22.92 2.73
C ASN A 28 27.63 22.91 4.13
N PHE A 29 28.89 22.49 4.19
CA PHE A 29 29.77 22.76 5.32
C PHE A 29 30.45 24.10 5.05
N ALA A 30 30.01 25.10 5.81
CA ALA A 30 30.81 26.20 6.34
C ALA A 30 32.27 26.27 5.86
N GLU A 31 32.49 26.91 4.71
CA GLU A 31 33.68 27.72 4.48
C GLU A 31 33.36 29.06 5.19
N GLN A 32 33.74 29.30 6.45
CA GLN A 32 35.11 29.63 6.81
C GLN A 32 35.85 30.19 5.59
N GLU A 33 35.44 31.39 5.19
CA GLU A 33 36.25 32.34 4.43
C GLU A 33 37.59 32.46 5.16
N ALA A 34 38.49 31.55 4.78
CA ALA A 34 39.89 31.67 5.07
C ALA A 34 40.29 33.04 4.56
N LEU A 35 40.79 33.86 5.48
CA LEU A 35 41.62 35.02 5.21
C LEU A 35 42.80 34.56 4.34
N ILE A 36 42.55 34.40 3.05
CA ILE A 36 43.58 34.37 2.03
C ILE A 36 44.11 35.79 2.01
N LEU A 37 45.06 36.04 2.89
CA LEU A 37 46.05 37.10 2.74
C LEU A 37 46.71 36.86 1.38
N LYS A 38 46.14 37.47 0.33
CA LYS A 38 46.83 37.61 -0.94
C LYS A 38 48.21 38.19 -0.61
N PRO A 39 49.31 37.53 -0.97
CA PRO A 39 50.62 38.15 -0.81
C PRO A 39 50.54 39.47 -1.57
N LYS A 40 50.77 40.59 -0.88
CA LYS A 40 50.91 41.89 -1.53
C LYS A 40 52.04 41.71 -2.54
N ALA A 41 51.68 41.61 -3.82
CA ALA A 41 52.65 41.77 -4.88
C ALA A 41 53.39 43.07 -4.58
N LEU A 42 54.73 43.00 -4.51
CA LEU A 42 55.59 44.16 -4.36
C LEU A 42 55.39 45.05 -5.58
N GLU A 43 54.42 45.95 -5.51
CA GLU A 43 54.31 47.06 -6.45
C GLU A 43 55.58 47.92 -6.29
N PRO A 44 56.20 48.36 -7.40
CA PRO A 44 57.36 49.25 -7.32
C PRO A 44 57.00 50.48 -6.50
N LEU A 45 57.95 51.02 -5.73
CA LEU A 45 57.72 52.22 -4.93
C LEU A 45 57.13 53.32 -5.84
N PRO A 46 55.98 53.91 -5.47
CA PRO A 46 55.38 54.95 -6.29
C PRO A 46 56.34 56.13 -6.40
N SER A 47 56.45 56.69 -7.61
CA SER A 47 57.16 57.95 -7.82
C SER A 47 56.65 59.02 -6.85
N TRP A 48 57.54 59.88 -6.36
CA TRP A 48 57.25 60.92 -5.37
C TRP A 48 56.02 61.78 -5.74
N LEU A 49 55.88 62.14 -7.02
CA LEU A 49 54.73 62.90 -7.51
C LEU A 49 53.41 62.15 -7.34
N ALA A 50 53.40 60.85 -7.65
CA ALA A 50 52.21 60.01 -7.48
C ALA A 50 51.84 59.82 -6.00
N TRP A 51 52.84 59.82 -5.11
CA TRP A 51 52.61 59.78 -3.66
C TRP A 51 51.97 61.09 -3.16
N CYS A 52 52.50 62.24 -3.58
CA CYS A 52 51.93 63.56 -3.24
C CYS A 52 50.49 63.71 -3.73
N ASP A 53 50.20 63.31 -4.98
CA ASP A 53 48.85 63.38 -5.56
C ASP A 53 47.83 62.47 -4.87
N ARG A 54 48.30 61.35 -4.31
CA ARG A 54 47.43 60.43 -3.58
C ARG A 54 47.08 60.96 -2.19
N ASN A 55 48.02 61.63 -1.52
CA ASN A 55 47.84 62.16 -0.17
C ASN A 55 47.24 63.57 -0.12
N SER A 56 47.30 64.33 -1.21
CA SER A 56 46.68 65.66 -1.30
C SER A 56 45.15 65.61 -1.38
N LYS A 57 44.57 64.44 -1.70
CA LYS A 57 43.12 64.28 -1.83
C LYS A 57 42.51 63.73 -0.53
N PRO A 58 41.40 64.33 -0.02
CA PRO A 58 40.73 63.82 1.17
C PRO A 58 40.17 62.42 0.93
N VAL A 59 40.37 61.53 1.90
CA VAL A 59 39.94 60.12 1.82
C VAL A 59 38.41 60.06 1.80
N LYS A 60 37.82 59.65 0.67
CA LYS A 60 36.38 59.40 0.56
C LYS A 60 36.00 58.16 1.37
N ARG A 61 35.41 58.35 2.55
CA ARG A 61 34.88 57.26 3.37
C ARG A 61 33.52 56.84 2.81
N VAL A 62 33.42 55.64 2.23
CA VAL A 62 32.14 55.05 1.84
C VAL A 62 31.46 54.54 3.10
N GLN A 63 30.34 55.12 3.50
CA GLN A 63 29.51 54.56 4.58
C GLN A 63 28.80 53.31 4.04
N PRO A 64 28.95 52.15 4.69
CA PRO A 64 28.20 50.96 4.30
C PRO A 64 26.71 51.20 4.58
N ARG A 65 25.87 51.11 3.55
CA ARG A 65 24.41 51.11 3.71
C ARG A 65 23.99 49.73 4.22
N GLU A 66 23.31 49.67 5.35
CA GLU A 66 22.76 48.41 5.88
C GLU A 66 21.73 47.84 4.90
N ILE A 67 21.85 46.55 4.59
CA ILE A 67 20.93 45.85 3.70
C ILE A 67 19.63 45.60 4.47
N ARG A 68 18.51 46.16 4.00
CA ARG A 68 17.20 45.95 4.64
C ARG A 68 16.76 44.49 4.50
N ILE A 69 16.70 43.77 5.62
CA ILE A 69 16.18 42.39 5.68
C ILE A 69 14.66 42.45 5.89
N LEU A 70 13.89 41.98 4.92
CA LEU A 70 12.43 41.89 5.04
C LEU A 70 12.03 40.70 5.92
N THR A 71 11.09 40.92 6.83
CA THR A 71 10.50 39.85 7.65
C THR A 71 9.71 38.88 6.76
N PRO A 72 9.52 37.60 7.16
CA PRO A 72 8.74 36.63 6.40
C PRO A 72 7.33 37.10 6.01
N TRP A 73 6.71 37.95 6.83
CA TRP A 73 5.37 38.52 6.61
C TRP A 73 5.37 39.73 5.67
N GLN A 74 6.52 40.39 5.52
CA GLN A 74 6.72 41.48 4.55
C GLN A 74 7.18 40.96 3.18
N LYS A 75 7.62 39.70 3.11
CA LYS A 75 7.89 39.03 1.84
C LYS A 75 6.55 38.71 1.19
N ASN A 76 6.46 38.98 -0.11
CA ASN A 76 5.31 38.56 -0.89
C ASN A 76 5.15 37.03 -0.75
N GLY A 77 3.92 36.58 -0.51
CA GLY A 77 3.62 35.16 -0.48
C GLY A 77 3.99 34.47 -1.81
N PRO A 78 4.04 33.13 -1.83
CA PRO A 78 4.48 32.37 -3.00
C PRO A 78 3.55 32.51 -4.22
N MET A 79 2.37 33.08 -4.03
CA MET A 79 1.35 33.24 -5.07
C MET A 79 0.95 34.70 -5.21
N THR A 80 0.90 35.17 -6.47
CA THR A 80 0.38 36.49 -6.79
C THR A 80 -1.14 36.54 -6.62
N ILE A 81 -1.72 37.73 -6.55
CA ILE A 81 -3.18 37.91 -6.45
C ILE A 81 -3.93 37.22 -7.62
N ARG A 82 -3.32 37.16 -8.81
CA ARG A 82 -3.89 36.45 -9.97
C ARG A 82 -3.87 34.94 -9.75
N ASP A 83 -2.79 34.39 -9.21
CA ASP A 83 -2.67 32.96 -8.91
C ASP A 83 -3.67 32.57 -7.83
N TRP A 84 -3.91 33.43 -6.84
CA TRP A 84 -4.93 33.23 -5.82
C TRP A 84 -6.34 33.14 -6.40
N LYS A 85 -6.67 33.96 -7.41
CA LYS A 85 -7.96 33.84 -8.13
C LYS A 85 -8.09 32.53 -8.88
N HIS A 86 -7.02 32.08 -9.55
CA HIS A 86 -7.00 30.80 -10.27
C HIS A 86 -7.11 29.61 -9.31
N PHE A 87 -6.39 29.66 -8.19
CA PHE A 87 -6.48 28.65 -7.13
C PHE A 87 -7.85 28.61 -6.48
N GLY A 88 -8.47 29.77 -6.21
CA GLY A 88 -9.84 29.84 -5.71
C GLY A 88 -10.85 29.19 -6.65
N ALA A 89 -10.76 29.49 -7.95
CA ALA A 89 -11.59 28.85 -8.98
C ALA A 89 -11.34 27.33 -9.03
N TRP A 90 -10.09 26.90 -9.02
CA TRP A 90 -9.70 25.50 -8.98
C TRP A 90 -10.24 24.77 -7.74
N ALA A 91 -10.09 25.38 -6.55
CA ALA A 91 -10.53 24.82 -5.28
C ALA A 91 -12.05 24.71 -5.22
N SER A 92 -12.77 25.71 -5.71
CA SER A 92 -14.24 25.68 -5.77
C SER A 92 -14.77 24.48 -6.58
N PHE A 93 -14.04 24.08 -7.63
CA PHE A 93 -14.42 22.97 -8.50
C PHE A 93 -13.92 21.61 -7.98
N ARG A 94 -12.66 21.53 -7.51
CA ARG A 94 -12.01 20.26 -7.15
C ARG A 94 -12.03 19.92 -5.67
N ALA A 95 -12.01 20.93 -4.79
CA ALA A 95 -12.02 20.73 -3.35
C ALA A 95 -13.45 20.61 -2.79
N ARG A 96 -14.48 20.90 -3.61
CA ARG A 96 -15.86 20.62 -3.22
C ARG A 96 -16.02 19.13 -2.91
N PRO A 97 -16.57 18.77 -1.73
CA PRO A 97 -16.85 17.37 -1.41
C PRO A 97 -17.69 16.76 -2.52
N LYS A 98 -17.19 15.71 -3.16
CA LYS A 98 -17.96 14.99 -4.19
C LYS A 98 -19.23 14.46 -3.53
N ASN A 99 -20.39 14.86 -4.06
CA ASN A 99 -21.66 14.29 -3.63
C ASN A 99 -21.55 12.76 -3.68
N PRO A 100 -22.02 12.05 -2.65
CA PRO A 100 -21.97 10.59 -2.64
C PRO A 100 -22.70 10.10 -3.88
N LYS A 101 -21.97 9.41 -4.77
CA LYS A 101 -22.58 8.78 -5.95
C LYS A 101 -23.68 7.85 -5.42
N LEU A 102 -24.92 8.07 -5.87
CA LEU A 102 -26.00 7.13 -5.61
C LEU A 102 -25.49 5.73 -5.99
N LYS A 103 -25.53 4.81 -5.02
CA LYS A 103 -25.08 3.44 -5.25
C LYS A 103 -25.91 2.91 -6.41
N ARG A 104 -25.28 2.67 -7.56
CA ARG A 104 -25.94 1.97 -8.65
C ARG A 104 -26.48 0.66 -8.06
N PRO A 105 -27.72 0.26 -8.38
CA PRO A 105 -28.24 -1.01 -7.91
C PRO A 105 -27.21 -2.08 -8.25
N ALA A 106 -26.85 -2.88 -7.24
CA ALA A 106 -25.87 -3.95 -7.43
C ALA A 106 -26.41 -4.85 -8.53
N LYS A 107 -25.73 -4.90 -9.68
CA LYS A 107 -26.06 -5.89 -10.71
C LYS A 107 -25.93 -7.25 -10.02
N PRO A 108 -26.96 -8.12 -10.06
CA PRO A 108 -26.82 -9.44 -9.48
C PRO A 108 -25.61 -10.10 -10.13
N PHE A 109 -24.70 -10.63 -9.30
CA PHE A 109 -23.45 -11.23 -9.76
C PHE A 109 -23.70 -12.36 -10.78
N CYS A 110 -24.91 -12.94 -10.71
CA CYS A 110 -25.44 -13.99 -11.56
C CYS A 110 -26.39 -13.50 -12.66
N ALA A 111 -26.29 -12.24 -13.12
CA ALA A 111 -27.13 -11.76 -14.22
C ALA A 111 -26.83 -12.44 -15.57
N ALA A 112 -25.62 -12.97 -15.74
CA ALA A 112 -25.19 -13.57 -16.98
C ALA A 112 -25.69 -15.02 -17.11
N LYS A 113 -26.45 -15.31 -18.17
CA LYS A 113 -27.07 -16.62 -18.43
C LYS A 113 -26.08 -17.79 -18.52
N TYR A 114 -24.81 -17.52 -18.79
CA TYR A 114 -23.75 -18.54 -18.88
C TYR A 114 -23.13 -18.91 -17.53
N LEU A 115 -23.47 -18.20 -16.44
CA LEU A 115 -22.93 -18.50 -15.12
C LEU A 115 -23.70 -19.67 -14.47
N PRO A 116 -23.01 -20.60 -13.76
CA PRO A 116 -23.63 -21.75 -13.12
C PRO A 116 -24.79 -21.44 -12.16
N CYS A 117 -24.80 -20.23 -11.58
CA CYS A 117 -25.86 -19.77 -10.68
C CYS A 117 -27.12 -19.25 -11.40
N ALA A 118 -27.01 -18.87 -12.68
CA ALA A 118 -28.14 -18.40 -13.49
C ALA A 118 -28.79 -19.52 -14.31
N LEU A 119 -28.09 -20.65 -14.48
CA LEU A 119 -28.59 -21.84 -15.14
C LEU A 119 -29.68 -22.49 -14.27
N ARG A 120 -30.88 -22.64 -14.84
CA ARG A 120 -31.95 -23.41 -14.19
C ARG A 120 -31.45 -24.84 -14.02
N LYS A 121 -31.27 -25.27 -12.78
CA LYS A 121 -30.94 -26.67 -12.49
C LYS A 121 -32.13 -27.52 -12.94
N ARG A 122 -31.88 -28.50 -13.80
CA ARG A 122 -32.86 -29.53 -14.12
C ARG A 122 -33.18 -30.26 -12.81
N GLN A 123 -34.44 -30.21 -12.37
CA GLN A 123 -34.91 -31.11 -11.32
C GLN A 123 -34.96 -32.50 -11.97
N LEU A 124 -34.17 -33.42 -11.41
CA LEU A 124 -34.19 -34.82 -11.81
C LEU A 124 -35.15 -35.53 -10.87
N ASP A 125 -35.89 -36.49 -11.39
CA ASP A 125 -36.72 -37.36 -10.56
C ASP A 125 -35.84 -38.16 -9.59
N GLU A 126 -36.38 -38.52 -8.43
CA GLU A 126 -35.60 -39.18 -7.37
C GLU A 126 -34.97 -40.50 -7.83
N GLU A 127 -35.67 -41.22 -8.70
CA GLU A 127 -35.21 -42.48 -9.30
C GLU A 127 -34.04 -42.24 -10.26
N GLU A 128 -34.17 -41.26 -11.18
CA GLU A 128 -33.08 -40.88 -12.09
C GLU A 128 -31.82 -40.41 -11.32
N LEU A 129 -32.02 -39.72 -10.20
CA LEU A 129 -30.93 -39.27 -9.34
C LEU A 129 -30.21 -40.46 -8.71
N ARG A 130 -30.94 -41.46 -8.19
CA ARG A 130 -30.36 -42.68 -7.61
C ARG A 130 -29.59 -43.47 -8.66
N GLU A 131 -30.13 -43.63 -9.87
CA GLU A 131 -29.45 -44.32 -10.97
C GLU A 131 -28.14 -43.63 -11.37
N ARG A 132 -28.15 -42.30 -11.47
CA ARG A 132 -26.93 -41.54 -11.78
C ARG A 132 -25.89 -41.62 -10.67
N ILE A 133 -26.31 -41.62 -9.41
CA ILE A 133 -25.39 -41.83 -8.29
C ILE A 133 -24.74 -43.21 -8.39
N LEU A 134 -25.53 -44.26 -8.67
CA LEU A 134 -24.99 -45.61 -8.85
C LEU A 134 -24.05 -45.71 -10.06
N MET A 135 -24.33 -44.98 -11.14
CA MET A 135 -23.45 -44.89 -12.30
C MET A 135 -22.14 -44.16 -11.98
N LEU A 136 -22.20 -43.04 -11.23
CA LEU A 136 -21.03 -42.27 -10.83
C LEU A 136 -20.16 -42.99 -9.80
N ALA A 137 -20.77 -43.82 -8.95
CA ALA A 137 -20.06 -44.65 -7.99
C ALA A 137 -19.19 -45.72 -8.67
N LYS A 138 -19.55 -46.14 -9.89
CA LYS A 138 -18.76 -47.10 -10.66
C LYS A 138 -17.66 -46.37 -11.44
N PRO A 139 -16.38 -46.75 -11.30
CA PRO A 139 -15.30 -46.14 -12.07
C PRO A 139 -15.49 -46.44 -13.56
N ARG A 140 -15.15 -45.48 -14.43
CA ARG A 140 -15.24 -45.65 -15.90
C ARG A 140 -14.35 -46.77 -16.45
N LYS A 141 -13.26 -47.08 -15.74
CA LYS A 141 -12.32 -48.17 -16.05
C LYS A 141 -12.15 -49.02 -14.79
N ILE A 142 -12.62 -50.26 -14.85
CA ILE A 142 -12.49 -51.22 -13.76
C ILE A 142 -11.11 -51.85 -13.88
N THR A 143 -10.20 -51.48 -12.98
CA THR A 143 -8.91 -52.15 -12.76
C THR A 143 -9.00 -53.11 -11.58
N GLU A 144 -8.06 -54.05 -11.44
CA GLU A 144 -8.02 -55.05 -10.35
C GLU A 144 -8.11 -54.42 -8.95
N LYS A 145 -7.63 -53.18 -8.78
CA LYS A 145 -7.75 -52.39 -7.54
C LYS A 145 -9.20 -52.19 -7.06
N TYR A 146 -10.19 -52.22 -7.95
CA TYR A 146 -11.60 -52.04 -7.57
C TYR A 146 -12.30 -53.39 -7.28
N ASN A 147 -11.65 -54.51 -7.56
CA ASN A 147 -12.15 -55.87 -7.27
C ASN A 147 -11.62 -56.43 -5.94
N THR A 148 -10.74 -55.71 -5.24
CA THR A 148 -10.27 -56.13 -3.92
C THR A 148 -11.44 -56.09 -2.93
N PRO A 149 -11.77 -57.21 -2.26
CA PRO A 149 -12.80 -57.21 -1.23
C PRO A 149 -12.38 -56.25 -0.11
N ASP A 150 -13.34 -55.52 0.46
CA ASP A 150 -13.11 -54.64 1.61
C ASP A 150 -12.65 -55.49 2.80
N GLN A 151 -11.32 -55.57 2.98
CA GLN A 151 -10.72 -56.16 4.16
C GLN A 151 -10.61 -55.04 5.22
N PRO A 152 -11.32 -55.15 6.36
CA PRO A 152 -11.13 -54.19 7.43
C PRO A 152 -9.65 -54.21 7.84
N PRO A 153 -8.99 -53.05 7.98
CA PRO A 153 -7.59 -53.01 8.37
C PRO A 153 -7.45 -53.67 9.74
N ALA A 154 -6.60 -54.68 9.85
CA ALA A 154 -6.37 -55.42 11.10
C ALA A 154 -5.85 -54.51 12.24
N TYR A 155 -5.27 -53.35 11.90
CA TYR A 155 -4.85 -52.31 12.83
C TYR A 155 -5.02 -50.95 12.15
N SER A 156 -5.53 -49.95 12.87
CA SER A 156 -5.54 -48.55 12.40
C SER A 156 -4.10 -48.04 12.36
N PRO A 157 -3.51 -47.74 11.18
CA PRO A 157 -2.15 -47.24 11.14
C PRO A 157 -2.08 -45.95 11.95
N ALA A 158 -1.27 -45.93 13.00
CA ALA A 158 -0.94 -44.71 13.70
C ALA A 158 -0.27 -43.77 12.68
N ILE A 159 -0.98 -42.73 12.24
CA ILE A 159 -0.42 -41.70 11.37
C ILE A 159 0.66 -41.00 12.20
N PRO A 160 1.95 -41.12 11.87
CA PRO A 160 2.98 -40.38 12.59
C PRO A 160 2.83 -38.90 12.19
N TRP A 161 2.17 -38.13 13.07
CA TRP A 161 2.20 -36.68 13.01
C TRP A 161 3.67 -36.26 13.18
N GLY A 162 4.29 -35.75 12.11
CA GLY A 162 5.66 -35.22 12.20
C GLY A 162 6.66 -35.66 11.13
N LYS A 163 6.29 -36.45 10.11
CA LYS A 163 7.18 -36.58 8.94
C LYS A 163 7.21 -35.24 8.20
N PRO A 164 8.37 -34.58 8.07
CA PRO A 164 8.46 -33.34 7.32
C PRO A 164 8.04 -33.57 5.87
N PRO A 165 7.42 -32.58 5.22
CA PRO A 165 6.98 -32.70 3.84
C PRO A 165 8.15 -33.11 2.93
N HIS A 166 7.91 -34.14 2.12
CA HIS A 166 8.88 -34.63 1.15
C HIS A 166 9.27 -33.52 0.17
N ARG A 167 10.56 -33.43 -0.20
CA ARG A 167 11.06 -32.41 -1.14
C ARG A 167 10.37 -32.56 -2.49
N ASP A 168 9.73 -31.48 -2.96
CA ASP A 168 9.06 -31.46 -4.26
C ASP A 168 10.09 -31.49 -5.40
N PRO A 169 10.04 -32.46 -6.32
CA PRO A 169 10.97 -32.58 -7.46
C PRO A 169 10.81 -31.46 -8.51
N GLY A 170 9.82 -30.57 -8.34
CA GLY A 170 9.54 -29.46 -9.27
C GLY A 170 10.29 -28.16 -8.98
N ARG A 171 11.14 -28.08 -7.94
CA ARG A 171 11.84 -26.84 -7.61
C ARG A 171 13.01 -26.63 -8.58
N PRO A 172 13.06 -25.51 -9.33
CA PRO A 172 14.12 -25.27 -10.32
C PRO A 172 15.50 -25.01 -9.72
N PHE A 173 15.63 -24.96 -8.39
CA PHE A 173 16.87 -24.70 -7.67
C PHE A 173 16.91 -25.54 -6.39
N ASN A 174 18.10 -26.03 -6.05
CA ASN A 174 18.34 -26.66 -4.76
C ASN A 174 18.00 -25.66 -3.64
N PRO A 175 17.28 -26.08 -2.58
CA PRO A 175 17.06 -25.22 -1.44
C PRO A 175 18.42 -24.83 -0.83
N PRO A 176 18.58 -23.60 -0.34
CA PRO A 176 19.78 -23.21 0.39
C PRO A 176 19.94 -24.11 1.62
N TYR A 177 21.18 -24.45 1.96
CA TYR A 177 21.48 -25.15 3.19
C TYR A 177 21.23 -24.21 4.38
N VAL A 178 20.27 -24.58 5.22
CA VAL A 178 19.91 -23.83 6.44
C VAL A 178 20.48 -24.63 7.62
N PRO A 179 21.30 -24.03 8.49
CA PRO A 179 21.76 -24.67 9.72
C PRO A 179 20.58 -25.11 10.61
N ASP A 180 20.71 -26.22 11.32
CA ASP A 180 19.65 -26.74 12.19
C ASP A 180 19.29 -25.79 13.35
N CYS A 181 20.27 -24.99 13.81
CA CYS A 181 20.07 -23.98 14.84
C CYS A 181 21.01 -22.78 14.63
N PHE A 182 20.51 -21.58 14.94
CA PHE A 182 21.29 -20.34 14.95
C PHE A 182 21.70 -19.99 16.39
N PRO A 183 22.94 -19.52 16.63
CA PRO A 183 23.38 -19.13 17.98
C PRO A 183 22.64 -17.90 18.53
N THR A 184 22.21 -16.99 17.66
CA THR A 184 21.51 -15.74 18.00
C THR A 184 20.49 -15.37 16.92
N ASP A 185 19.42 -14.67 17.30
CA ASP A 185 18.37 -14.20 16.37
C ASP A 185 18.91 -13.24 15.30
N GLU A 186 19.99 -12.51 15.62
CA GLU A 186 20.67 -11.60 14.68
C GLU A 186 21.32 -12.39 13.54
N LEU A 187 21.98 -13.50 13.84
CA LEU A 187 22.58 -14.37 12.83
C LEU A 187 21.53 -15.09 11.98
N GLU A 188 20.40 -15.44 12.59
CA GLU A 188 19.25 -15.95 11.85
C GLU A 188 18.70 -14.87 10.88
N ALA A 189 18.49 -13.65 11.35
CA ALA A 189 17.99 -12.55 10.55
C ALA A 189 18.94 -12.21 9.38
N ASP A 190 20.24 -12.15 9.65
CA ASP A 190 21.27 -11.90 8.63
C ASP A 190 21.34 -13.03 7.60
N PHE A 191 21.25 -14.29 8.04
CA PHE A 191 21.19 -15.44 7.14
C PHE A 191 20.00 -15.34 6.19
N TRP A 192 18.80 -15.05 6.71
CA TRP A 192 17.60 -14.86 5.88
C TRP A 192 17.68 -13.62 4.99
N ALA A 193 18.36 -12.56 5.42
CA ALA A 193 18.56 -11.35 4.63
C ALA A 193 19.57 -11.54 3.48
N GLN A 194 20.59 -12.38 3.69
CA GLN A 194 21.59 -12.72 2.67
C GLN A 194 21.07 -13.70 1.63
N LEU A 195 20.06 -14.50 1.95
CA LEU A 195 19.42 -15.43 1.02
C LEU A 195 18.66 -14.69 -0.09
N ARG A 196 19.41 -14.24 -1.10
CA ARG A 196 18.90 -13.68 -2.33
C ARG A 196 18.79 -14.78 -3.36
N PHE A 197 17.56 -15.19 -3.67
CA PHE A 197 17.32 -16.01 -4.85
C PHE A 197 17.64 -15.17 -6.09
N PRO A 198 18.45 -15.67 -7.04
CA PRO A 198 18.66 -14.97 -8.30
C PRO A 198 17.30 -14.78 -8.97
N VAL A 199 16.83 -13.53 -8.99
CA VAL A 199 15.55 -13.20 -9.61
C VAL A 199 15.74 -13.38 -11.12
N ARG A 200 15.02 -14.33 -11.71
CA ARG A 200 15.01 -14.48 -13.17
C ARG A 200 14.67 -13.14 -13.80
N GLN A 201 15.39 -12.72 -14.84
CA GLN A 201 15.11 -11.45 -15.54
C GLN A 201 13.66 -11.37 -16.04
N ALA A 202 13.07 -12.51 -16.42
CA ALA A 202 11.65 -12.61 -16.77
C ALA A 202 10.69 -12.23 -15.63
N ALA A 203 11.07 -12.48 -14.37
CA ALA A 203 10.29 -12.07 -13.21
C ALA A 203 10.39 -10.56 -12.95
N LEU A 204 11.55 -9.93 -13.25
CA LEU A 204 11.70 -8.46 -13.19
C LEU A 204 10.81 -7.75 -14.21
N LEU A 205 10.60 -8.37 -15.38
CA LEU A 205 9.69 -7.87 -16.42
C LEU A 205 8.25 -8.38 -16.27
N GLY A 206 7.99 -9.19 -15.24
CA GLY A 206 6.71 -9.84 -15.00
C GLY A 206 5.63 -8.83 -14.64
N LYS A 207 4.68 -8.58 -15.55
CA LYS A 207 3.48 -7.81 -15.23
C LYS A 207 2.48 -8.70 -14.49
N THR A 208 1.92 -8.18 -13.41
CA THR A 208 0.87 -8.89 -12.66
C THR A 208 -0.35 -9.11 -13.55
N THR A 209 -0.84 -10.35 -13.59
CA THR A 209 -2.07 -10.65 -14.33
C THR A 209 -3.28 -9.99 -13.64
N PRO A 210 -4.33 -9.62 -14.39
CA PRO A 210 -5.53 -9.00 -13.81
C PRO A 210 -6.19 -9.90 -12.74
N ARG A 211 -6.01 -11.23 -12.83
CA ARG A 211 -6.47 -12.19 -11.82
C ARG A 211 -5.69 -12.08 -10.51
N ILE A 212 -4.36 -11.95 -10.58
CA ILE A 212 -3.54 -11.73 -9.38
C ILE A 212 -3.91 -10.38 -8.75
N GLN A 213 -4.10 -9.34 -9.57
CA GLN A 213 -4.55 -8.04 -9.09
C GLN A 213 -5.94 -8.09 -8.44
N SER A 214 -6.87 -8.93 -8.93
CA SER A 214 -8.18 -9.09 -8.30
C SER A 214 -8.12 -9.86 -6.99
N LEU A 215 -7.27 -10.89 -6.90
CA LEU A 215 -7.05 -11.67 -5.69
C LEU A 215 -6.30 -10.90 -4.60
N ALA A 216 -5.39 -10.01 -4.99
CA ALA A 216 -4.64 -9.15 -4.07
C ALA A 216 -5.48 -8.03 -3.45
N LYS A 217 -6.66 -7.72 -4.01
CA LYS A 217 -7.58 -6.77 -3.39
C LYS A 217 -8.06 -7.34 -2.04
N PRO A 218 -8.08 -6.53 -0.97
CA PRO A 218 -8.56 -6.99 0.32
C PRO A 218 -9.99 -7.50 0.19
N ARG A 219 -10.27 -8.66 0.77
CA ARG A 219 -11.63 -9.21 0.83
C ARG A 219 -12.49 -8.25 1.65
N VAL A 220 -13.53 -7.70 1.05
CA VAL A 220 -14.51 -6.87 1.78
C VAL A 220 -15.28 -7.79 2.72
N TYR A 221 -15.20 -7.52 4.03
CA TYR A 221 -15.98 -8.21 5.05
C TYR A 221 -17.14 -7.33 5.53
N PRO A 222 -18.36 -7.87 5.67
CA PRO A 222 -18.77 -9.24 5.34
C PRO A 222 -18.69 -9.53 3.83
N PRO A 223 -18.44 -10.79 3.42
CA PRO A 223 -18.39 -11.16 2.01
C PRO A 223 -19.70 -10.72 1.35
N THR A 224 -19.60 -10.06 0.19
CA THR A 224 -20.77 -9.66 -0.58
C THR A 224 -21.62 -10.90 -0.86
N PRO A 225 -22.87 -10.96 -0.36
CA PRO A 225 -23.72 -12.13 -0.56
C PRO A 225 -23.99 -12.31 -2.05
N HIS A 226 -24.00 -13.58 -2.49
CA HIS A 226 -24.24 -13.94 -3.90
C HIS A 226 -25.62 -13.48 -4.40
N CYS A 227 -26.56 -13.31 -3.47
CA CYS A 227 -27.90 -12.78 -3.71
C CYS A 227 -28.07 -11.41 -3.05
N PRO A 228 -28.90 -10.51 -3.63
CA PRO A 228 -29.34 -9.31 -2.94
C PRO A 228 -30.03 -9.73 -1.64
N VAL A 229 -29.53 -9.22 -0.50
CA VAL A 229 -30.21 -9.41 0.78
C VAL A 229 -31.56 -8.69 0.65
N PRO A 230 -32.69 -9.39 0.81
CA PRO A 230 -33.99 -8.73 0.77
C PRO A 230 -34.01 -7.65 1.84
N GLU A 231 -34.60 -6.50 1.51
CA GLU A 231 -34.80 -5.44 2.51
C GLU A 231 -35.58 -6.03 3.69
N LYS A 232 -35.12 -5.76 4.91
CA LYS A 232 -35.75 -6.30 6.11
C LYS A 232 -37.15 -5.69 6.22
N VAL A 233 -38.16 -6.45 5.82
CA VAL A 233 -39.57 -6.11 6.06
C VAL A 233 -39.80 -6.25 7.57
N LEU A 234 -40.16 -5.16 8.22
CA LEU A 234 -40.51 -5.15 9.64
C LEU A 234 -41.89 -5.79 9.81
N HIS A 235 -42.07 -6.57 10.88
CA HIS A 235 -43.38 -7.09 11.24
C HIS A 235 -44.31 -5.92 11.61
N PRO A 236 -45.64 -6.01 11.44
CA PRO A 236 -46.57 -4.90 11.72
C PRO A 236 -46.47 -4.26 13.13
N LEU A 237 -45.92 -4.97 14.11
CA LEU A 237 -45.71 -4.48 15.47
C LEU A 237 -44.27 -4.04 15.76
N ASP A 238 -43.34 -4.27 14.82
CA ASP A 238 -41.93 -3.92 14.97
C ASP A 238 -41.69 -2.48 14.52
N VAL A 239 -41.42 -1.61 15.49
CA VAL A 239 -40.97 -0.24 15.22
C VAL A 239 -39.58 -0.30 14.55
N PRO A 240 -39.32 0.46 13.47
CA PRO A 240 -37.99 0.53 12.89
C PRO A 240 -36.96 0.91 13.96
N PRO A 241 -35.80 0.22 14.03
CA PRO A 241 -34.80 0.55 15.02
C PRO A 241 -34.40 2.03 14.83
N PRO A 242 -34.24 2.79 15.93
CA PRO A 242 -33.87 4.19 15.82
C PRO A 242 -32.58 4.33 15.00
N PRO A 243 -32.46 5.37 14.16
CA PRO A 243 -31.27 5.54 13.33
C PRO A 243 -30.05 5.55 14.23
N ARG A 244 -29.03 4.76 13.88
CA ARG A 244 -27.76 4.68 14.63
C ARG A 244 -27.06 6.04 14.59
N ARG A 245 -27.44 6.93 15.49
CA ARG A 245 -26.74 8.18 15.76
C ARG A 245 -25.63 7.90 16.75
N LYS A 246 -24.43 8.38 16.46
CA LYS A 246 -23.38 8.46 17.47
C LYS A 246 -23.92 9.28 18.64
N PHE A 247 -23.63 8.88 19.88
CA PHE A 247 -24.02 9.69 21.04
C PHE A 247 -23.47 11.11 20.86
N THR A 248 -24.30 12.12 21.17
CA THR A 248 -23.80 13.48 21.35
C THR A 248 -22.80 13.48 22.51
N ASN A 249 -21.89 14.47 22.59
CA ASN A 249 -20.88 14.51 23.65
C ASN A 249 -21.52 14.43 25.06
N ARG A 250 -22.66 15.10 25.25
CA ARG A 250 -23.50 14.99 26.46
C ARG A 250 -24.05 13.57 26.67
N GLY A 251 -24.56 12.94 25.62
CA GLY A 251 -25.03 11.55 25.66
C GLY A 251 -23.93 10.56 26.01
N TRP A 252 -22.71 10.76 25.49
CA TRP A 252 -21.55 9.93 25.80
C TRP A 252 -21.14 10.05 27.26
N ARG A 253 -21.10 11.28 27.80
CA ARG A 253 -20.81 11.54 29.21
C ARG A 253 -21.81 10.86 30.14
N MET A 254 -23.11 10.94 29.83
CA MET A 254 -24.15 10.25 30.61
C MET A 254 -24.05 8.72 30.50
N HIS A 255 -23.71 8.21 29.32
CA HIS A 255 -23.49 6.78 29.11
C HIS A 255 -22.28 6.27 29.92
N GLN A 256 -21.18 7.01 29.95
CA GLN A 256 -20.01 6.69 30.78
C GLN A 256 -20.36 6.71 32.28
N ILE A 257 -21.12 7.71 32.75
CA ILE A 257 -21.60 7.76 34.15
C ILE A 257 -22.45 6.53 34.48
N ARG A 258 -23.34 6.11 33.56
CA ARG A 258 -24.17 4.92 33.74
C ARG A 258 -23.32 3.64 33.82
N LEU A 259 -22.33 3.49 32.96
CA LEU A 259 -21.42 2.33 33.00
C LEU A 259 -20.62 2.29 34.31
N LEU A 260 -20.08 3.43 34.73
CA LEU A 260 -19.39 3.59 36.02
C LEU A 260 -20.30 3.29 37.22
N TYR A 261 -21.60 3.63 37.12
CA TYR A 261 -22.58 3.29 38.14
C TYR A 261 -22.86 1.79 38.17
N LEU A 262 -23.10 1.17 37.01
CA LEU A 262 -23.38 -0.26 36.90
C LEU A 262 -22.19 -1.15 37.25
N SER A 263 -20.96 -0.67 37.06
CA SER A 263 -19.74 -1.41 37.39
C SER A 263 -19.46 -1.48 38.90
N LYS A 264 -20.21 -0.74 39.75
CA LYS A 264 -20.06 -0.83 41.20
C LYS A 264 -20.91 -1.99 41.77
N PRO A 265 -20.39 -2.74 42.75
CA PRO A 265 -21.11 -3.86 43.37
C PRO A 265 -22.46 -3.44 43.99
N VAL A 266 -23.36 -4.42 44.14
CA VAL A 266 -24.80 -4.23 44.36
C VAL A 266 -25.17 -3.73 45.76
N PHE A 267 -24.22 -3.65 46.70
CA PHE A 267 -24.47 -2.99 48.00
C PHE A 267 -24.59 -1.47 47.80
N ARG A 268 -25.82 -0.96 47.69
CA ARG A 268 -26.08 0.47 47.48
C ARG A 268 -27.07 1.01 48.51
N ASN A 269 -26.65 2.07 49.21
CA ASN A 269 -27.56 2.99 49.90
C ASN A 269 -28.24 3.88 48.86
N GLU A 270 -29.57 3.87 48.83
CA GLU A 270 -30.44 4.45 47.78
C GLU A 270 -30.25 5.96 47.54
N MET A 271 -29.60 6.68 48.46
CA MET A 271 -29.43 8.15 48.45
C MET A 271 -28.35 8.69 47.48
N SER A 272 -27.46 7.87 46.94
CA SER A 272 -26.26 8.38 46.24
C SER A 272 -26.49 8.88 44.80
N PHE A 273 -27.66 8.66 44.20
CA PHE A 273 -27.90 8.98 42.79
C PHE A 273 -28.17 10.48 42.53
N PHE A 274 -28.60 11.24 43.54
CA PHE A 274 -29.07 12.62 43.33
C PHE A 274 -28.02 13.72 43.60
N TYR A 275 -26.90 13.42 44.25
CA TYR A 275 -25.98 14.48 44.72
C TYR A 275 -24.85 14.88 43.75
N ARG A 276 -24.95 14.55 42.46
CA ARG A 276 -23.92 14.94 41.46
C ARG A 276 -24.42 15.88 40.37
N GLN A 277 -25.56 16.52 40.59
CA GLN A 277 -26.07 17.65 39.83
C GLN A 277 -26.22 18.87 40.75
N MET A 278 -25.09 19.37 41.26
CA MET A 278 -24.86 20.79 41.49
C MET A 278 -23.48 21.12 40.94
#